data_AF-A0A2A4SI36-F1
#
_entry.id   AF-A0A2A4SI36-F1
#
_cell.length_a   1.000
_cell.length_b   1.000
_cell.length_c   1.000
_cell.angle_alpha   90.00
_cell.angle_beta   90.00
_cell.angle_gamma   90.00
#
_symmetry.space_group_name_H-M   'P 1'
#
loop_
_entity.id
_entity.type
_entity.pdbx_description
1 polymer ?
#
loop_
_entity_poly.entity_id
_entity_poly.type
_entity_poly.pdbx_seq_one_letter_code
_entity_poly.pdbx_strand_id
1 'polypeptide(L)' 'MLRERSESVPLGRVAQGDDIARTAAFLASGESDYLTGLSISVAGGSEMN' A
#
# COMPACT_ATOMS: atom_id res chain seq x y z
N MET A 1 -19.00 5.28 7.66
CA MET A 1 -18.30 4.72 6.48
C MET A 1 -16.83 5.09 6.38
N LEU A 2 -16.41 6.28 5.90
CA LEU A 2 -14.97 6.59 5.72
C LEU A 2 -14.19 6.65 7.05
N ARG A 3 -14.81 7.23 8.09
CA ARG A 3 -14.21 7.36 9.43
C ARG A 3 -14.08 6.01 10.17
N GLU A 4 -15.10 5.16 10.09
CA GLU A 4 -15.02 3.78 10.61
C GLU A 4 -13.95 2.96 9.91
N ARG A 5 -13.80 3.12 8.58
CA ARG A 5 -12.75 2.42 7.82
C ARG A 5 -11.35 2.85 8.22
N SER A 6 -11.13 4.10 8.60
CA SER A 6 -9.82 4.53 9.10
C SER A 6 -9.47 3.96 10.47
N GLU A 7 -10.46 3.69 11.32
CA GLU A 7 -10.25 3.15 12.67
C GLU A 7 -9.77 1.68 12.64
N SER A 8 -10.16 0.91 11.63
CA SER A 8 -9.70 -0.47 11.41
C SER A 8 -8.36 -0.58 10.69
N VAL A 9 -7.78 0.53 10.24
CA VAL A 9 -6.46 0.55 9.58
C VAL A 9 -5.41 0.92 10.62
N PRO A 10 -4.35 0.12 10.84
CA PRO A 10 -3.32 0.42 11.83
C PRO A 10 -2.64 1.79 11.64
N LEU A 11 -2.45 2.26 10.41
CA LEU A 11 -1.96 3.62 10.13
C LEU A 11 -3.00 4.74 10.40
N GLY A 12 -4.20 4.41 10.85
CA GLY A 12 -5.24 5.37 11.26
C GLY A 12 -5.87 6.15 10.12
N ARG A 13 -5.65 5.74 8.86
CA ARG A 13 -6.21 6.41 7.67
C ARG A 13 -6.46 5.43 6.53
N VAL A 14 -7.44 5.77 5.70
CA VAL A 14 -7.65 5.07 4.42
C VAL A 14 -6.52 5.43 3.47
N ALA A 15 -6.04 4.44 2.70
CA ALA A 15 -5.07 4.67 1.64
C ALA A 15 -5.60 5.71 0.63
N GLN A 16 -4.71 6.58 0.19
CA GLN A 16 -4.96 7.58 -0.84
C GLN A 16 -4.35 7.08 -2.16
N GLY A 17 -4.79 7.64 -3.29
CA GLY A 17 -4.26 7.28 -4.61
C GLY A 17 -2.73 7.37 -4.67
N ASP A 18 -2.16 8.39 -4.01
CA ASP A 18 -0.72 8.58 -3.88
C ASP A 18 0.04 7.43 -3.22
N ASP A 19 -0.59 6.72 -2.27
CA ASP A 19 0.06 5.58 -1.62
C ASP A 19 0.30 4.45 -2.63
N ILE A 20 -0.70 4.19 -3.49
CA ILE A 20 -0.62 3.19 -4.55
C ILE A 20 0.34 3.67 -5.65
N ALA A 21 0.23 4.93 -6.05
CA ALA A 21 1.04 5.49 -7.12
C ALA A 21 2.54 5.46 -6.80
N ARG A 22 2.94 5.71 -5.55
CA ARG A 22 4.35 5.64 -5.13
C ARG A 22 4.89 4.21 -5.18
N THR A 23 4.12 3.22 -4.72
CA THR A 23 4.52 1.81 -4.84
C THR A 23 4.61 1.37 -6.31
N ALA A 24 3.65 1.77 -7.14
CA ALA A 24 3.70 1.49 -8.58
C ALA A 24 4.91 2.16 -9.26
N ALA A 25 5.23 3.41 -8.90
CA ALA A 25 6.38 4.12 -9.42
C ALA A 25 7.70 3.45 -9.03
N PHE A 26 7.83 2.98 -7.78
CA PHE A 26 8.97 2.17 -7.34
C PHE A 26 9.10 0.90 -8.17
N LEU A 27 8.01 0.13 -8.34
CA LEU A 27 8.02 -1.12 -9.12
C LEU A 27 8.29 -0.91 -10.62
N ALA A 28 8.01 0.28 -11.15
CA ALA A 28 8.32 0.64 -12.52
C ALA A 28 9.74 1.21 -12.69
N SER A 29 10.44 1.47 -11.58
CA SER A 29 11.78 2.06 -11.59
C SER A 29 12.87 0.99 -11.73
N GLY A 30 14.11 1.44 -11.98
CA GLY A 30 15.28 0.56 -11.93
C GLY A 30 15.64 0.07 -10.51
N GLU A 31 15.07 0.66 -9.44
CA GLU A 31 15.35 0.25 -8.06
C GLU A 31 14.75 -1.13 -7.72
N SER A 32 13.81 -1.62 -8.52
CA SER A 32 13.16 -2.92 -8.35
C SER A 32 13.56 -3.95 -9.41
N ASP A 33 14.72 -3.79 -10.08
CA ASP A 33 15.13 -4.59 -11.24
C ASP A 33 15.19 -6.11 -10.99
N TYR A 34 15.42 -6.52 -9.75
CA TYR A 34 15.49 -7.91 -9.33
C TYR A 34 14.22 -8.43 -8.62
N LEU A 35 13.16 -7.62 -8.56
CA LEU A 35 11.89 -7.99 -7.94
C LEU A 35 10.91 -8.50 -8.99
N THR A 36 10.47 -9.76 -8.85
CA THR A 36 9.45 -10.36 -9.72
C THR A 36 8.66 -11.45 -8.99
N GLY A 37 7.43 -11.70 -9.44
CA GLY A 37 6.54 -12.72 -8.85
C GLY A 37 5.98 -12.38 -7.47
N LEU A 38 6.05 -11.10 -7.07
CA LEU A 38 5.60 -10.62 -5.76
C LEU A 38 4.21 -9.97 -5.85
N SER A 39 3.45 -10.08 -4.76
CA SER A 39 2.30 -9.22 -4.48
C SER A 39 2.66 -8.31 -3.31
N ILE A 40 2.46 -7.00 -3.46
CA ILE A 40 2.77 -6.01 -2.42
C ILE A 40 1.48 -5.34 -1.96
N SER A 41 1.05 -5.62 -0.73
CA SER A 41 -0.15 -5.01 -0.15
C SER A 41 0.12 -3.59 0.34
N VAL A 42 -0.54 -2.59 -0.28
CA VAL A 42 -0.55 -1.19 0.17
C VAL A 42 -1.75 -0.95 1.09
N ALA A 43 -1.80 -1.68 2.20
CA ALA A 43 -2.99 -1.81 3.04
C ALA A 43 -2.93 -1.05 4.38
N GLY A 44 -1.90 -0.24 4.61
CA GLY A 44 -1.73 0.51 5.86
C GLY A 44 -1.70 -0.38 7.13
N GLY A 45 -1.27 -1.63 6.98
CA GLY A 45 -1.19 -2.63 8.04
C GLY A 45 -2.40 -3.56 8.17
N SER A 46 -3.47 -3.40 7.37
CA SER A 46 -4.71 -4.17 7.55
C SER A 46 -4.66 -5.64 7.09
N GLU A 47 -3.66 -6.06 6.32
CA GLU A 47 -3.55 -7.45 5.81
C GLU A 47 -2.50 -8.33 6.52
N MET A 48 -1.88 -7.84 7.60
CA MET A 48 -0.87 -8.60 8.35
C MET A 48 -1.41 -9.12 9.69
N ASN A 49 -2.44 -9.96 9.64
CA ASN A 49 -2.88 -10.79 10.78
C ASN A 49 -2.61 -12.27 10.50
#